data_AF-A0AA39KTM0-F1
#
_entry.id   AF-A0AA39KTM0-F1
#
_cell.length_a   1.000
_cell.length_b   1.000
_cell.length_c   1.000
_cell.angle_alpha   90.00
_cell.angle_beta   90.00
_cell.angle_gamma   90.00
#
_symmetry.space_group_name_H-M   'P 1'
#
loop_
_entity.id
_entity.type
_entity.pdbx_description
1 polymer ?
#
loop_
_entity_poly.entity_id
_entity_poly.type
_entity_poly.pdbx_seq_one_letter_code
_entity_poly.pdbx_strand_id
1 'polypeptide(L)' 'MLLTVRLLAKKAKSKHILVLVESMVTGHHKNIVRERLGDKLEFIGYDPLVGTDVLFREKKKLRSIRNWKDKNVAVTK' A
#
# COMPACT_ATOMS: atom_id res chain seq x y z
N MET A 1 0.97 -4.32 -38.42
CA MET A 1 0.27 -5.04 -37.32
C MET A 1 1.25 -5.61 -36.26
N LEU A 2 2.25 -4.86 -35.79
CA LEU A 2 3.21 -5.32 -34.75
C LEU A 2 3.02 -4.61 -33.38
N LEU A 3 2.38 -3.44 -33.39
CA LEU A 3 2.13 -2.65 -32.18
C LEU A 3 1.09 -3.30 -31.25
N THR A 4 0.09 -3.98 -31.82
CA THR A 4 -0.99 -4.64 -31.07
C THR A 4 -0.48 -5.82 -30.25
N VAL A 5 0.40 -6.66 -30.80
CA VAL A 5 0.96 -7.84 -30.11
C VAL A 5 1.74 -7.44 -28.84
N ARG A 6 2.49 -6.32 -28.87
CA ARG A 6 3.20 -5.81 -27.68
C ARG A 6 2.28 -5.28 -26.59
N LEU A 7 1.10 -4.79 -26.95
CA LEU A 7 0.08 -4.34 -26.00
C LEU A 7 -0.58 -5.52 -25.30
N LEU A 8 -0.90 -6.59 -26.04
CA LEU A 8 -1.48 -7.81 -25.46
C LEU A 8 -0.48 -8.66 -24.67
N ALA A 9 0.82 -8.60 -25.00
CA ALA A 9 1.88 -9.33 -24.28
C ALA A 9 2.29 -8.70 -22.94
N LYS A 10 1.71 -7.56 -22.53
CA LYS A 10 2.03 -6.92 -21.25
C LYS A 10 1.43 -7.69 -20.08
N LYS A 11 2.29 -8.14 -19.17
CA LYS A 11 1.89 -8.75 -17.90
C LYS A 11 0.98 -7.81 -17.11
N ALA A 12 -0.16 -8.33 -16.65
CA ALA A 12 -1.11 -7.60 -15.83
C ALA A 12 -0.44 -7.04 -14.56
N LYS A 13 -0.76 -5.79 -14.22
CA LYS A 13 -0.26 -5.14 -13.00
C LYS A 13 -0.84 -5.82 -11.75
N SER A 14 -0.14 -5.73 -10.63
CA SER A 14 -0.62 -6.28 -9.36
C SER A 14 -1.86 -5.54 -8.85
N LYS A 15 -2.82 -6.27 -8.28
CA LYS A 15 -4.02 -5.69 -7.65
C LYS A 15 -3.69 -4.84 -6.42
N HIS A 16 -2.72 -5.30 -5.61
CA HIS A 16 -2.34 -4.63 -4.36
C HIS A 16 -0.97 -3.96 -4.46
N ILE A 17 -0.80 -2.91 -3.66
CA ILE A 17 0.45 -2.16 -3.51
C ILE A 17 0.73 -1.91 -2.02
N LEU A 18 2.02 -1.93 -1.67
CA LEU A 18 2.51 -1.49 -0.37
C LEU A 18 2.76 0.00 -0.42
N VAL A 19 2.21 0.70 0.56
CA VAL A 19 2.28 2.14 0.69
C VAL A 19 2.84 2.49 2.06
N LEU A 20 3.67 3.52 2.08
CA LEU A 20 4.14 4.17 3.30
C LEU A 20 3.14 5.27 3.64
N VAL A 21 2.59 5.17 4.83
CA VAL A 21 1.65 6.12 5.40
C VAL A 21 2.35 6.85 6.54
N GLU A 22 2.09 8.14 6.68
CA GLU A 22 2.74 9.03 7.63
C GLU A 22 1.72 9.69 8.54
N SER A 23 2.03 9.76 9.83
CA SER A 23 1.29 10.56 10.81
C SER A 23 1.41 12.03 10.48
N MET A 24 0.30 12.75 10.45
CA MET A 24 0.28 14.17 10.11
C MET A 24 0.92 15.06 11.19
N VAL A 25 1.07 14.54 12.42
CA VAL A 25 1.62 15.32 13.55
C VAL A 25 3.12 15.08 13.70
N THR A 26 3.55 13.82 13.78
CA THR A 26 4.94 13.49 14.16
C THR A 26 5.81 13.01 13.01
N GLY A 27 5.21 12.67 11.86
CA GLY A 27 5.93 12.00 10.79
C GLY A 27 6.24 10.53 11.08
N HIS A 28 5.59 9.90 12.08
CA HIS A 28 5.71 8.46 12.29
C HIS A 28 5.19 7.68 11.06
N HIS A 29 5.94 6.67 10.63
CA HIS A 29 5.66 5.94 9.40
C HIS A 29 5.14 4.53 9.66
N LYS A 30 4.12 4.11 8.90
CA LYS A 30 3.58 2.75 8.91
C LYS A 30 3.42 2.23 7.48
N ASN A 31 3.60 0.92 7.31
CA ASN A 31 3.44 0.26 6.02
C ASN A 31 2.07 -0.41 5.94
N ILE A 32 1.27 -0.02 4.94
CA ILE A 32 -0.08 -0.54 4.75
C ILE A 32 -0.25 -1.00 3.31
N VAL A 33 -1.05 -2.06 3.14
CA VAL A 33 -1.43 -2.55 1.83
C VAL A 33 -2.78 -2.00 1.44
N ARG A 34 -2.85 -1.42 0.24
CA ARG A 34 -4.10 -0.95 -0.35
C ARG A 34 -4.31 -1.52 -1.75
N GLU A 35 -5.53 -1.38 -2.24
CA GLU A 35 -5.86 -1.67 -3.64
C GLU A 35 -5.30 -0.60 -4.58
N ARG A 36 -4.78 -1.03 -5.72
CA ARG A 36 -4.12 -0.15 -6.70
C ARG A 36 -5.08 0.85 -7.35
N LEU A 37 -6.31 0.43 -7.62
CA LEU A 37 -7.33 1.25 -8.27
C LEU A 37 -8.16 2.07 -7.28
N GLY A 38 -7.96 1.87 -5.97
CA GLY A 38 -8.64 2.65 -4.94
C GLY A 38 -7.99 4.01 -4.70
N ASP A 39 -8.73 4.85 -3.98
CA ASP A 39 -8.32 6.19 -3.58
C ASP A 39 -7.11 6.19 -2.64
N LYS A 40 -6.54 7.38 -2.42
CA LYS A 40 -5.46 7.56 -1.44
C LYS A 40 -5.96 7.22 -0.05
N LEU A 41 -5.12 6.52 0.71
CA LEU A 41 -5.48 6.07 2.04
C LEU A 41 -5.35 7.23 3.05
N GLU A 42 -6.45 7.53 3.74
CA GLU A 42 -6.48 8.40 4.91
C GLU A 42 -7.28 7.70 6.02
N PHE A 43 -6.72 7.61 7.22
CA PHE A 43 -7.41 7.00 8.36
C PHE A 43 -6.88 7.56 9.67
N ILE A 44 -7.68 7.41 10.73
CA ILE A 44 -7.29 7.75 12.10
C ILE A 44 -6.67 6.51 12.73
N GLY A 45 -5.51 6.66 13.36
CA GLY A 45 -4.90 5.58 14.12
C GLY A 45 -3.95 6.08 15.19
N TYR A 46 -3.60 5.18 16.11
CA TYR A 46 -2.78 5.51 17.25
C TYR A 46 -1.34 5.87 16.86
N ASP A 47 -0.87 7.03 17.30
CA ASP A 47 0.52 7.45 17.18
C ASP A 47 1.25 7.27 18.52
N PRO A 48 2.23 6.35 18.61
CA PRO A 48 2.94 6.09 19.87
C PRO A 48 3.78 7.27 20.35
N LEU A 49 4.14 8.22 19.47
CA LEU A 49 4.92 9.39 19.85
C LEU A 49 4.07 10.49 20.50
N VAL A 50 2.80 10.60 20.09
CA VAL A 50 1.85 11.58 20.67
C VAL A 50 1.11 10.96 21.87
N GLY A 51 0.89 9.64 21.84
CA GLY A 51 0.07 8.95 22.82
C GLY A 51 -1.43 9.09 22.56
N THR A 52 -1.82 9.51 21.35
CA THR A 52 -3.22 9.70 20.96
C THR A 52 -3.46 9.24 19.53
N ASP A 53 -4.74 9.14 19.15
CA ASP A 53 -5.14 8.88 17.78
C ASP A 53 -4.94 10.12 16.90
N VAL A 54 -4.29 9.92 15.75
CA VAL A 54 -3.90 10.97 14.81
C VAL A 54 -4.27 10.55 13.38
N LEU A 55 -4.47 11.54 12.51
CA LEU A 55 -4.69 11.31 11.09
C LEU A 55 -3.39 10.84 10.40
N PHE A 56 -3.50 9.71 9.72
CA PHE A 56 -2.45 9.13 8.89
C PHE A 56 -2.79 9.34 7.40
N ARG A 57 -1.80 9.75 6.61
CA ARG A 57 -1.93 10.00 5.16
C ARG A 57 -0.92 9.22 4.34
N GLU A 58 -1.33 8.75 3.17
CA GLU A 58 -0.45 8.12 2.20
C GLU A 58 0.64 9.09 1.69
N LYS A 59 1.91 8.78 1.96
CA LYS A 59 3.07 9.56 1.53
C LYS A 59 3.61 9.08 0.19
N LYS A 60 3.94 7.79 0.10
CA LYS A 60 4.53 7.20 -1.11
C LYS A 60 4.23 5.72 -1.27
N LYS A 61 4.13 5.29 -2.53
CA LYS A 61 4.13 3.87 -2.89
C LYS A 61 5.54 3.29 -2.72
N LEU A 62 5.66 2.17 -2.01
CA LEU A 62 6.91 1.43 -1.86
C LEU A 62 7.09 0.38 -2.96
N ARG A 63 6.15 -0.55 -3.10
CA ARG A 63 6.27 -1.68 -4.05
C ARG A 63 4.93 -2.27 -4.48
N SER A 64 4.92 -2.95 -5.63
CA SER A 64 3.80 -3.80 -6.04
C SER A 64 3.87 -5.17 -5.35
N ILE A 65 2.72 -5.67 -4.87
CA ILE A 65 2.62 -7.00 -4.26
C ILE A 65 1.69 -7.86 -5.12
N ARG A 66 2.20 -8.96 -5.66
CA ARG A 66 1.41 -9.89 -6.50
C ARG A 66 0.54 -10.82 -5.65
N ASN A 67 1.10 -11.35 -4.55
CA ASN A 67 0.44 -12.28 -3.63
C ASN A 67 0.49 -11.72 -2.20
N TRP A 68 -0.47 -10.86 -1.84
CA TRP A 68 -0.53 -10.27 -0.49
C TRP A 68 -1.04 -11.27 0.55
N LYS A 69 -2.11 -12.00 0.23
CA LYS A 69 -2.79 -12.90 1.17
C LYS A 69 -1.87 -14.01 1.71
N ASP A 70 -0.95 -14.50 0.89
CA ASP A 70 -0.06 -15.63 1.25
C ASP A 70 0.94 -15.28 2.37
N LYS A 71 1.29 -14.00 2.55
CA LYS A 71 2.35 -13.59 3.50
C LYS A 71 1.87 -13.50 4.94
N ASN A 72 0.60 -13.18 5.17
CA ASN A 72 0.07 -13.05 6.53
C ASN A 72 -0.26 -14.42 7.15
N VAL A 73 -0.46 -15.46 6.33
CA VAL A 73 -0.68 -16.85 6.76
C VAL A 73 0.62 -17.49 7.28
N ALA A 74 1.77 -17.08 6.76
CA ALA A 74 3.08 -17.63 7.16
C ALA A 74 3.56 -17.14 8.54
N VAL A 75 2.95 -16.08 9.09
CA VAL A 75 3.29 -15.55 10.43
C VAL A 75 2.42 -16.22 11.52
N THR A 76 1.35 -16.90 11.14
CA THR A 76 0.36 -17.50 12.05
C THR A 76 0.50 -19.02 12.22
N LYS A 77 1.55 -19.64 11.69
CA LYS A 77 1.84 -21.07 11.83
C LYS A 77 3.10 -21.31 12.63
#